data_AF-A0A541BY38-F1
#
_entry.id   AF-A0A541BY38-F1
#
_cell.length_a   1.000
_cell.length_b   1.000
_cell.length_c   1.000
_cell.angle_alpha   90.00
_cell.angle_beta   90.00
_cell.angle_gamma   90.00
#
_symmetry.space_group_name_H-M   'P 1'
#
loop_
_entity.id
_entity.type
_entity.pdbx_description
1 polymer ?
#
loop_
_entity_poly.entity_id
_entity_poly.type
_entity_poly.pdbx_seq_one_letter_code
_entity_poly.pdbx_strand_id
1 'polypeptide(L)'
;MRAHRNHAGWWAALLHRLSGLALAIFLPLHFLALGTALGGADALDRFLDLTASPLVKLAETGLVLALALHLALGLRVLHVEFLPRPESRTRTVVAACFGIGIAVALLFALNLTA
;
A
#
# COMPACT_ATOMS: atom_id res chain seq x y z
N MET A 1 -14.20 -25.42 11.39
CA MET A 1 -14.46 -24.09 10.78
C MET A 1 -13.22 -23.43 10.10
N ARG A 2 -12.14 -24.16 9.74
CA ARG A 2 -10.93 -23.55 9.13
C ARG A 2 -10.93 -23.50 7.58
N ALA A 3 -11.77 -24.30 6.92
CA ALA A 3 -11.79 -24.41 5.45
C ALA A 3 -12.28 -23.14 4.73
N HIS A 4 -13.08 -22.29 5.37
CA HIS A 4 -13.72 -21.14 4.73
C HIS A 4 -12.78 -19.92 4.53
N ARG A 5 -11.56 -19.95 5.09
CA ARG A 5 -10.61 -18.83 5.05
C ARG A 5 -9.40 -19.08 4.16
N ASN A 6 -9.28 -20.26 3.56
CA ASN A 6 -8.10 -20.64 2.77
C ASN A 6 -8.34 -20.57 1.25
N HIS A 7 -8.87 -19.45 0.76
CA HIS A 7 -9.03 -19.19 -0.67
C HIS A 7 -8.52 -17.80 -1.03
N ALA A 8 -8.09 -17.62 -2.28
CA ALA A 8 -7.43 -16.38 -2.75
C ALA A 8 -8.25 -15.10 -2.48
N GLY A 9 -9.58 -15.18 -2.67
CA GLY A 9 -10.49 -14.06 -2.39
C GLY A 9 -10.52 -13.63 -0.91
N TRP A 10 -10.39 -14.57 0.03
CA TRP A 10 -10.36 -14.24 1.46
C TRP A 10 -9.08 -13.48 1.83
N TRP A 11 -7.93 -13.95 1.34
CA TRP A 11 -6.65 -13.27 1.52
C TRP A 11 -6.61 -11.89 0.88
N ALA A 12 -7.16 -11.75 -0.33
CA ALA A 12 -7.32 -10.46 -1.00
C ALA A 12 -8.13 -9.47 -0.16
N ALA A 13 -9.27 -9.90 0.39
CA ALA A 13 -10.11 -9.05 1.24
C ALA A 13 -9.42 -8.67 2.55
N LEU A 14 -8.69 -9.61 3.18
CA LEU A 14 -7.93 -9.32 4.41
C LEU A 14 -6.84 -8.29 4.16
N LEU A 15 -6.01 -8.50 3.12
CA LEU A 15 -4.91 -7.58 2.85
C LEU A 15 -5.38 -6.21 2.41
N HIS A 16 -6.47 -6.11 1.64
CA HIS A 16 -7.05 -4.80 1.29
C HIS A 16 -7.45 -3.99 2.54
N ARG A 17 -8.00 -4.66 3.57
CA ARG A 17 -8.36 -4.02 4.84
C ARG A 17 -7.13 -3.64 5.66
N LEU A 18 -6.17 -4.55 5.80
CA LEU A 18 -4.94 -4.29 6.56
C LEU A 18 -4.12 -3.17 5.92
N SER A 19 -4.01 -3.16 4.59
CA SER A 19 -3.33 -2.07 3.89
C SER A 19 -4.08 -0.75 4.02
N GLY A 20 -5.40 -0.75 3.92
CA GLY A 20 -6.22 0.45 4.16
C GLY A 20 -6.06 0.99 5.58
N LEU A 21 -6.02 0.13 6.59
CA LEU A 21 -5.78 0.51 7.98
C LEU A 21 -4.39 1.13 8.16
N ALA A 22 -3.36 0.52 7.57
CA ALA A 22 -2.00 1.06 7.62
C ALA A 22 -1.92 2.46 6.99
N LEU A 23 -2.56 2.66 5.83
CA LEU A 23 -2.62 3.96 5.15
C LEU A 23 -3.42 5.00 5.96
N ALA A 24 -4.54 4.59 6.57
CA ALA A 24 -5.34 5.47 7.41
C ALA A 24 -4.58 5.94 8.66
N ILE A 25 -3.76 5.07 9.26
CA ILE A 25 -2.87 5.43 10.39
C ILE A 25 -1.71 6.32 9.91
N PHE A 26 -1.16 6.04 8.72
CA PHE A 26 -0.09 6.84 8.15
C PHE A 26 -0.53 8.27 7.84
N LEU A 27 -1.76 8.47 7.36
CA LEU A 27 -2.19 9.77 6.83
C LEU A 27 -2.11 10.93 7.86
N PRO A 28 -2.56 10.79 9.13
CA PRO A 28 -2.30 11.79 10.16
C PRO A 28 -0.82 12.06 10.41
N LEU A 29 0.01 11.01 10.48
CA LEU A 29 1.46 11.15 10.68
C LEU A 29 2.11 11.89 9.51
N HIS A 30 1.65 11.62 8.29
CA HIS A 30 2.09 12.29 7.08
C HIS A 30 1.70 13.77 7.07
N PHE A 31 0.49 14.11 7.52
CA PHE A 31 0.10 15.51 7.65
C PHE A 31 0.88 16.25 8.74
N LEU A 32 1.25 15.59 9.84
CA LEU A 32 2.15 16.18 10.84
C LEU A 32 3.54 16.45 10.25
N ALA A 33 4.06 15.52 9.45
CA ALA A 33 5.30 15.69 8.71
C ALA A 33 5.25 16.88 7.75
N LEU A 34 4.21 16.96 6.91
CA LEU A 34 4.02 18.09 5.99
C LEU A 34 3.75 19.41 6.74
N GLY A 35 3.15 19.34 7.93
CA GLY A 35 2.92 20.49 8.80
C GLY A 35 4.20 21.17 9.29
N THR A 36 5.34 20.47 9.33
CA THR A 36 6.62 21.10 9.68
C THR A 36 7.02 22.19 8.67
N ALA A 37 6.58 22.08 7.42
CA ALA A 37 6.80 23.09 6.38
C ALA A 37 6.19 24.45 6.73
N LEU A 38 5.17 24.50 7.58
CA LEU A 38 4.60 25.76 8.08
C LEU A 38 5.59 26.53 8.98
N GLY A 39 6.58 25.84 9.55
CA GLY A 39 7.67 26.44 10.33
C GLY A 39 8.87 26.90 9.50
N GLY A 40 8.80 26.81 8.16
CA GLY A 40 9.87 27.16 7.23
C GLY A 40 10.61 25.95 6.65
N ALA A 41 11.44 26.19 5.62
CA ALA A 41 12.19 25.15 4.92
C ALA A 41 13.09 24.34 5.87
N ASP A 42 13.85 25.02 6.74
CA ASP A 42 14.74 24.38 7.71
C ASP A 42 14.03 23.41 8.68
N ALA A 43 12.75 23.63 8.95
CA ALA A 43 11.96 22.72 9.81
C ALA A 43 11.57 21.45 9.06
N LEU A 44 11.24 21.57 7.78
CA LEU A 44 10.96 20.42 6.91
C LEU A 44 12.23 19.63 6.61
N ASP A 45 13.34 20.30 6.28
CA ASP A 45 14.61 19.65 5.97
C ASP A 45 15.10 18.79 7.14
N ARG A 46 15.03 19.31 8.38
CA ARG A 46 15.34 18.52 9.58
C ARG A 46 14.43 17.32 9.78
N PHE A 47 13.17 17.39 9.35
CA PHE A 47 12.29 16.23 9.37
C PHE A 47 12.69 15.22 8.30
N LEU A 48 13.02 15.68 7.10
CA LEU A 48 13.47 14.85 5.99
C LEU A 48 14.79 14.12 6.30
N ASP A 49 15.67 14.68 7.13
CA ASP A 49 16.88 13.97 7.58
C ASP A 49 16.55 12.61 8.26
N LEU A 50 15.38 12.49 8.89
CA LEU A 50 14.93 11.23 9.51
C LEU A 50 14.68 10.13 8.46
N THR A 51 14.28 10.51 7.24
CA THR A 51 13.98 9.56 6.15
C THR A 51 15.22 8.90 5.58
N ALA A 52 16.41 9.47 5.84
CA ALA A 52 17.68 8.85 5.48
C ALA A 52 17.93 7.54 6.26
N SER A 53 17.29 7.34 7.42
CA SER A 53 17.52 6.16 8.25
C SER A 53 17.03 4.87 7.56
N PRO A 54 17.76 3.74 7.66
CA PRO A 54 17.37 2.49 7.02
C PRO A 54 15.99 1.98 7.44
N LEU A 55 15.61 2.24 8.70
CA LEU A 55 14.29 1.85 9.22
C LEU A 55 13.16 2.63 8.53
N VAL A 56 13.36 3.93 8.29
CA VAL A 56 12.36 4.74 7.59
C VAL A 56 12.27 4.36 6.12
N LYS A 57 13.39 4.09 5.44
CA LYS A 57 13.38 3.55 4.05
C LYS A 57 12.61 2.22 3.93
N LEU A 58 12.76 1.34 4.92
CA LEU A 58 11.98 0.10 4.99
C LEU A 58 10.49 0.39 5.20
N ALA A 59 10.15 1.31 6.09
CA ALA A 59 8.78 1.73 6.35
C ALA A 59 8.13 2.39 5.11
N GLU A 60 8.85 3.25 4.40
CA GLU A 60 8.42 3.86 3.13
C GLU A 60 8.15 2.80 2.06
N THR A 61 9.05 1.81 1.93
CA THR A 61 8.85 0.70 0.99
C THR A 61 7.60 -0.12 1.36
N GLY A 62 7.42 -0.41 2.65
CA GLY A 62 6.22 -1.08 3.15
C GLY A 62 4.94 -0.29 2.91
N LEU A 63 5.01 1.04 3.05
CA LEU A 63 3.91 1.95 2.80
C LEU A 63 3.53 2.01 1.31
N VAL A 64 4.51 2.08 0.42
CA VAL A 64 4.29 2.02 -1.04
C VAL A 64 3.67 0.68 -1.44
N LEU A 65 4.13 -0.43 -0.86
CA LEU A 65 3.52 -1.74 -1.04
C LEU A 65 2.06 -1.74 -0.56
N ALA A 66 1.79 -1.19 0.62
CA ALA A 66 0.43 -1.10 1.17
C ALA A 66 -0.47 -0.26 0.26
N LEU A 67 0.00 0.88 -0.23
CA LEU A 67 -0.71 1.75 -1.17
C LEU A 67 -1.04 1.02 -2.48
N ALA A 68 -0.03 0.39 -3.10
CA ALA A 68 -0.20 -0.32 -4.36
C ALA A 68 -1.17 -1.51 -4.23
N LEU A 69 -1.05 -2.29 -3.16
CA LEU A 69 -1.98 -3.38 -2.87
C LEU A 69 -3.40 -2.87 -2.58
N HIS A 70 -3.53 -1.82 -1.78
CA HIS A 70 -4.84 -1.24 -1.46
C HIS A 70 -5.55 -0.77 -2.73
N LEU A 71 -4.85 -0.05 -3.59
CA LEU A 71 -5.36 0.44 -4.86
C LEU A 71 -5.74 -0.72 -5.80
N ALA A 72 -4.83 -1.67 -6.06
CA ALA A 72 -5.08 -2.76 -6.99
C ALA A 72 -6.25 -3.66 -6.54
N LEU A 73 -6.32 -3.97 -5.24
CA LEU A 73 -7.40 -4.77 -4.67
C LEU A 73 -8.72 -3.97 -4.59
N GLY A 74 -8.65 -2.66 -4.35
CA GLY A 74 -9.81 -1.76 -4.40
C GLY A 74 -10.40 -1.68 -5.80
N LEU A 75 -9.57 -1.55 -6.83
CA LEU A 75 -10.01 -1.59 -8.23
C LEU A 75 -10.66 -2.93 -8.57
N ARG A 76 -10.17 -4.05 -8.03
CA ARG A 76 -10.84 -5.36 -8.16
C ARG A 76 -12.23 -5.34 -7.52
N VAL A 77 -12.37 -4.77 -6.32
CA VAL A 77 -13.67 -4.65 -5.65
C VAL A 77 -14.63 -3.81 -6.48
N LEU A 78 -14.19 -2.65 -6.97
CA LEU A 78 -14.99 -1.80 -7.86
C LEU A 78 -15.39 -2.54 -9.14
N HIS A 79 -14.47 -3.32 -9.74
CA HIS A 79 -14.77 -4.12 -10.92
C HIS A 79 -15.90 -5.13 -10.63
N VAL A 80 -15.81 -5.88 -9.54
CA VAL A 80 -16.82 -6.89 -9.17
C VAL A 80 -18.18 -6.26 -8.87
N GLU A 81 -18.20 -5.07 -8.26
CA GLU A 81 -19.44 -4.39 -7.87
C GLU A 81 -20.13 -3.68 -9.05
N PHE A 82 -19.36 -3.01 -9.92
CA PHE A 82 -19.90 -2.09 -10.91
C PHE A 82 -20.00 -2.64 -12.33
N LEU A 83 -19.33 -3.74 -12.69
CA LEU A 83 -19.42 -4.30 -14.04
C LEU A 83 -20.43 -5.46 -14.11
N PRO A 84 -21.19 -5.58 -15.22
CA PRO A 84 -22.19 -6.63 -15.40
C PRO A 84 -21.60 -8.02 -15.63
N ARG A 85 -20.26 -8.17 -15.62
CA ARG A 85 -19.58 -9.44 -15.89
C ARG A 85 -19.04 -10.01 -14.58
N PRO A 86 -19.47 -11.22 -14.17
CA PRO A 86 -18.90 -11.86 -12.99
C PRO A 86 -17.43 -12.19 -13.22
N GLU A 87 -16.61 -12.00 -12.19
CA GLU A 87 -15.19 -12.35 -12.22
C GLU A 87 -15.04 -13.89 -12.32
N SER A 88 -14.67 -14.40 -13.50
CA SER A 88 -14.51 -15.84 -13.73
C SER A 88 -13.15 -16.40 -13.32
N ARG A 89 -12.14 -15.54 -13.06
CA ARG A 89 -10.74 -15.93 -12.78
C ARG A 89 -10.18 -15.26 -11.53
N THR A 90 -10.89 -15.34 -10.39
CA THR A 90 -10.47 -14.70 -9.13
C THR A 90 -9.04 -15.00 -8.73
N ARG A 91 -8.56 -16.24 -8.84
CA ARG A 91 -7.17 -16.58 -8.48
C ARG A 91 -6.14 -15.82 -9.31
N THR A 92 -6.36 -15.70 -10.62
CA THR A 92 -5.45 -15.02 -11.55
C THR A 92 -5.47 -13.51 -11.31
N VAL A 93 -6.66 -12.91 -11.15
CA VAL A 93 -6.79 -11.47 -10.90
C VAL A 93 -6.15 -11.11 -9.56
N VAL A 94 -6.40 -11.89 -8.52
CA VAL A 94 -5.76 -11.69 -7.21
C VAL A 94 -4.24 -11.81 -7.35
N ALA A 95 -3.71 -12.85 -8.01
CA ALA A 95 -2.28 -12.98 -8.24
C ALA A 95 -1.70 -11.76 -9.00
N ALA A 96 -2.41 -11.22 -9.98
CA ALA A 96 -2.01 -10.02 -10.71
C ALA A 96 -1.96 -8.77 -9.81
N CYS A 97 -2.97 -8.55 -8.95
CA CYS A 97 -2.96 -7.44 -7.99
C CYS A 97 -1.74 -7.49 -7.06
N PHE A 98 -1.39 -8.68 -6.57
CA PHE A 98 -0.19 -8.87 -5.73
C PHE A 98 1.10 -8.68 -6.53
N GLY A 99 1.17 -9.24 -7.74
CA GLY A 99 2.33 -9.08 -8.62
C GLY A 99 2.61 -7.60 -8.93
N ILE A 100 1.56 -6.82 -9.23
CA ILE A 100 1.65 -5.36 -9.43
C ILE A 100 2.15 -4.68 -8.16
N GLY A 101 1.56 -5.00 -6.99
CA GLY A 101 1.96 -4.39 -5.72
C GLY A 101 3.44 -4.64 -5.38
N ILE A 102 3.90 -5.88 -5.55
CA ILE A 102 5.31 -6.25 -5.33
C ILE A 102 6.22 -5.55 -6.36
N ALA A 103 5.85 -5.54 -7.63
CA ALA A 103 6.64 -4.89 -8.67
C ALA A 103 6.82 -3.39 -8.38
N VAL A 104 5.75 -2.68 -8.01
CA VAL A 104 5.81 -1.27 -7.63
C VAL A 104 6.71 -1.05 -6.41
N ALA A 105 6.56 -1.88 -5.37
CA ALA A 105 7.38 -1.78 -4.16
C ALA A 105 8.86 -2.05 -4.43
N LEU A 106 9.18 -3.03 -5.28
CA LEU A 106 10.57 -3.33 -5.67
C LEU A 106 11.17 -2.22 -6.53
N LEU A 107 10.42 -1.67 -7.49
CA LEU A 107 10.87 -0.53 -8.28
C LEU A 107 11.18 0.68 -7.39
N PHE A 108 10.31 0.96 -6.42
CA PHE A 108 10.53 2.00 -5.43
C PHE A 108 11.78 1.73 -4.58
N ALA A 109 11.92 0.51 -4.05
CA ALA A 109 13.07 0.12 -3.23
C ALA A 109 14.40 0.24 -3.99
N LEU A 110 14.43 -0.14 -5.27
CA LEU A 110 15.62 0.03 -6.13
C LEU A 110 15.98 1.51 -6.29
N ASN A 111 14.97 2.38 -6.44
CA ASN A 111 15.17 3.82 -6.54
C ASN A 111 15.63 4.46 -5.23
N LEU A 112 15.37 3.86 -4.06
CA LEU A 112 15.89 4.33 -2.77
C LEU A 112 17.39 4.05 -2.56
N THR A 113 17.96 3.15 -3.38
CA THR A 113 19.36 2.68 -3.31
C THR A 113 20.24 3.19 -4.45
N ALA A 114 19.63 3.76 -5.49
CA ALA A 114 20.31 4.39 -6.62
C ALA A 114 20.75 5.82 -6.28
#